data_AF-A0A1V2M7W0-F1
#
_entry.id   AF-A0A1V2M7W0-F1
#
_cell.length_a   1.000
_cell.length_b   1.000
_cell.length_c   1.000
_cell.angle_alpha   90.00
_cell.angle_beta   90.00
_cell.angle_gamma   90.00
#
_symmetry.space_group_name_H-M   'P 1'
#
loop_
_entity.id
_entity.type
_entity.pdbx_description
1 polymer ?
#
loop_
_entity_poly.entity_id
_entity_poly.type
_entity_poly.pdbx_seq_one_letter_code
_entity_poly.pdbx_strand_id
1 'polypeptide(L)'
;MLEPSYSQLMEKINHDAGEQLITSRYSIIIATAKRARQIIDLINQEAAGDLRDKRQIEEAIEFRHKLKTTKSTSIAVAELYKGDIKIKEKDVL
;
A
#
# COMPACT_ATOMS: atom_id res chain seq x y z
N MET A 1 11.74 1.55 14.79
CA MET A 1 11.22 0.17 14.65
C MET A 1 10.08 0.21 13.64
N LEU A 2 9.86 -0.85 12.86
CA LEU A 2 8.69 -0.89 11.95
C LEU A 2 7.43 -0.99 12.79
N GLU A 3 6.48 -0.10 12.57
CA GLU A 3 5.22 -0.05 13.29
C GLU A 3 4.08 0.00 12.27
N PRO A 4 3.19 -1.01 12.25
CA PRO A 4 3.23 -2.28 13.01
C PRO A 4 4.43 -3.18 12.63
N SER A 5 4.74 -4.15 13.49
CA SER A 5 5.78 -5.16 13.23
C SER A 5 5.34 -6.14 12.13
N TYR A 6 6.30 -6.83 11.50
CA TYR A 6 6.00 -7.85 10.48
C TYR A 6 5.13 -8.99 11.00
N SER A 7 5.29 -9.40 12.26
CA SER A 7 4.46 -10.44 12.86
C SER A 7 3.01 -9.99 12.99
N GLN A 8 2.79 -8.76 13.45
CA GLN A 8 1.45 -8.15 13.53
C GLN A 8 0.83 -7.99 12.15
N LEU A 9 1.61 -7.61 11.13
CA LEU A 9 1.14 -7.53 9.74
C LEU A 9 0.73 -8.91 9.24
N MET A 10 1.56 -9.94 9.42
CA MET A 10 1.24 -11.29 8.97
C MET A 10 0.00 -11.84 9.66
N GLU A 11 -0.12 -11.67 10.99
CA GLU A 11 -1.31 -12.07 11.74
C GLU A 11 -2.57 -11.37 11.22
N LYS A 12 -2.52 -10.05 11.05
CA LYS A 12 -3.65 -9.26 10.57
C LYS A 12 -4.08 -9.64 9.14
N ILE A 13 -3.12 -9.83 8.24
CA ILE A 13 -3.37 -10.19 6.83
C ILE A 13 -3.93 -11.61 6.73
N ASN A 14 -3.39 -12.54 7.54
CA ASN A 14 -3.77 -13.95 7.48
C ASN A 14 -5.04 -14.29 8.25
N HIS A 15 -5.54 -13.38 9.11
CA HIS A 15 -6.72 -13.59 9.94
C HIS A 15 -7.93 -14.14 9.16
N ASP A 16 -8.14 -13.67 7.92
CA ASP A 16 -9.25 -14.08 7.05
C ASP A 16 -8.80 -14.77 5.75
N ALA A 17 -7.54 -15.18 5.64
CA ALA A 17 -6.92 -15.57 4.37
C ALA A 17 -7.27 -17.00 3.87
N GLY A 18 -8.02 -17.79 4.66
CA GLY A 18 -8.35 -19.17 4.32
C GLY A 18 -7.08 -19.99 4.07
N GLU A 19 -6.95 -20.61 2.89
CA GLU A 19 -5.79 -21.44 2.53
C GLU A 19 -4.59 -20.63 1.97
N GLN A 20 -4.78 -19.37 1.53
CA GLN A 20 -3.74 -18.58 0.87
C GLN A 20 -3.01 -17.66 1.87
N LEU A 21 -2.25 -18.29 2.77
CA LEU A 21 -1.53 -17.60 3.83
C LEU A 21 -0.24 -16.92 3.33
N ILE A 22 -0.02 -15.69 3.76
CA ILE A 22 1.24 -14.99 3.56
C ILE A 22 2.25 -15.47 4.61
N THR A 23 3.27 -16.19 4.16
CA THR A 23 4.30 -16.79 5.03
C THR A 23 5.63 -16.03 5.01
N SER A 24 5.86 -15.22 3.98
CA SER A 24 7.14 -14.54 3.75
C SER A 24 7.06 -13.04 4.05
N ARG A 25 8.02 -12.54 4.82
CA ARG A 25 8.21 -11.09 5.04
C ARG A 25 8.50 -10.35 3.73
N TYR A 26 9.16 -10.99 2.78
CA TYR A 26 9.43 -10.40 1.46
C TYR A 26 8.14 -10.12 0.71
N SER A 27 7.08 -10.90 0.94
CA SER A 27 5.77 -10.66 0.33
C SER A 27 5.17 -9.33 0.74
N ILE A 28 5.25 -9.02 2.03
CA ILE A 28 4.81 -7.74 2.57
C ILE A 28 5.67 -6.61 2.01
N ILE A 29 7.00 -6.77 1.96
CA ILE A 29 7.93 -5.75 1.45
C ILE A 29 7.65 -5.43 -0.02
N ILE A 30 7.52 -6.46 -0.86
CA ILE A 30 7.30 -6.29 -2.30
C ILE A 30 5.94 -5.63 -2.54
N ALA A 31 4.89 -6.08 -1.85
CA ALA A 31 3.56 -5.50 -2.00
C ALA A 31 3.51 -4.03 -1.56
N THR A 32 4.06 -3.71 -0.39
CA THR A 32 4.11 -2.33 0.12
C THR A 32 4.99 -1.43 -0.75
N ALA A 33 6.08 -1.95 -1.31
CA ALA A 33 6.91 -1.21 -2.27
C ALA A 33 6.20 -0.98 -3.61
N LYS A 34 5.45 -1.96 -4.12
CA LYS A 34 4.59 -1.81 -5.31
C LYS A 34 3.52 -0.73 -5.06
N ARG A 35 2.80 -0.79 -3.94
CA ARG A 35 1.79 0.22 -3.59
C ARG A 35 2.39 1.61 -3.39
N ALA A 36 3.53 1.71 -2.71
CA ALA A 36 4.23 2.98 -2.55
C ALA A 36 4.59 3.63 -3.90
N ARG A 37 4.99 2.83 -4.91
CA ARG A 37 5.19 3.32 -6.28
C ARG A 37 3.90 3.81 -6.92
N GLN A 38 2.82 3.04 -6.84
CA GLN A 38 1.51 3.45 -7.36
C GLN A 38 1.05 4.80 -6.79
N ILE A 39 1.28 5.05 -5.50
CA ILE A 39 0.98 6.34 -4.86
C ILE A 39 1.76 7.48 -5.53
N ILE A 40 3.06 7.30 -5.77
CA ILE A 40 3.90 8.31 -6.43
C ILE A 40 3.47 8.51 -7.89
N ASP A 41 3.21 7.43 -8.60
CA ASP A 41 2.77 7.48 -10.00
C ASP A 41 1.44 8.22 -10.14
N LEU A 42 0.49 7.99 -9.24
CA LEU A 42 -0.81 8.66 -9.23
C LEU A 42 -0.66 10.17 -9.01
N ILE A 43 0.21 10.59 -8.09
CA ILE A 43 0.51 12.01 -7.84
C ILE A 43 1.17 12.66 -9.07
N ASN A 44 2.09 11.95 -9.71
CA ASN A 44 2.77 12.47 -10.91
C ASN A 44 1.79 12.62 -12.07
N GLN A 45 0.86 11.69 -12.26
CA GLN A 45 -0.20 11.78 -13.28
C GLN A 45 -1.15 12.94 -13.00
N GLU A 46 -1.49 13.20 -11.73
CA GLU A 46 -2.28 14.38 -11.35
C GLU A 46 -1.54 15.67 -11.67
N ALA A 47 -0.25 15.76 -11.31
CA ALA A 47 0.58 16.94 -11.58
C ALA A 47 0.79 17.19 -13.09
N ALA A 48 0.83 16.13 -13.91
CA ALA A 48 0.91 16.21 -15.36
C ALA A 48 -0.43 16.59 -16.02
N GLY A 49 -1.55 16.51 -15.30
CA GLY A 49 -2.89 16.72 -15.85
C GLY A 49 -3.43 15.53 -16.66
N ASP A 50 -2.85 14.34 -16.49
CA ASP A 50 -3.22 13.13 -17.24
C ASP A 50 -4.48 12.45 -16.69
N LEU A 51 -4.82 12.71 -15.41
CA LEU A 51 -5.98 12.13 -14.76
C LEU A 51 -7.28 12.79 -15.22
N ARG A 52 -8.25 11.95 -15.62
CA ARG A 52 -9.60 12.38 -16.02
C ARG A 52 -10.67 12.00 -15.00
N ASP A 53 -10.41 10.98 -14.18
CA ASP A 53 -11.34 10.54 -13.14
C ASP A 53 -11.23 11.43 -11.90
N LYS A 54 -12.34 12.07 -11.53
CA LYS A 54 -12.44 12.92 -10.34
C LYS A 54 -12.02 12.19 -9.06
N ARG A 55 -12.33 10.90 -8.93
CA ARG A 55 -11.96 10.10 -7.75
C ARG A 55 -10.45 9.95 -7.62
N GLN A 56 -9.77 9.68 -8.74
CA GLN A 56 -8.32 9.54 -8.79
C GLN A 56 -7.61 10.87 -8.49
N ILE A 57 -8.17 11.99 -8.96
CA ILE A 57 -7.66 13.33 -8.66
C ILE A 57 -7.77 13.63 -7.16
N GLU A 58 -8.94 13.38 -6.56
CA GLU A 58 -9.15 13.56 -5.11
C GLU A 58 -8.18 12.69 -4.29
N GLU A 59 -8.03 11.41 -4.67
CA GLU A 59 -7.09 10.48 -4.03
C GLU A 59 -5.63 10.95 -4.17
N ALA A 60 -5.23 11.42 -5.35
CA ALA A 60 -3.89 11.96 -5.60
C ALA A 60 -3.60 13.19 -4.72
N ILE A 61 -4.56 14.11 -4.60
CA ILE A 61 -4.45 15.31 -3.75
C ILE A 61 -4.30 14.91 -2.28
N GLU A 62 -5.08 13.93 -1.82
CA GLU A 62 -4.95 13.38 -0.47
C GLU A 62 -3.56 12.78 -0.22
N PHE A 63 -3.05 11.96 -1.14
CA PHE A 63 -1.73 11.38 -0.99
C PHE A 63 -0.63 12.44 -1.02
N ARG A 64 -0.74 13.45 -1.89
CA ARG A 64 0.19 14.58 -1.93
C ARG A 64 0.21 15.33 -0.59
N HIS A 65 -0.93 15.46 0.07
CA HIS A 65 -0.99 16.03 1.42
C HIS A 65 -0.31 15.11 2.46
N LYS A 66 -0.63 13.81 2.46
CA LYS A 66 -0.04 12.81 3.40
C LYS A 66 1.48 12.70 3.24
N LEU A 67 2.02 12.84 2.03
CA LEU A 67 3.46 12.76 1.76
C LEU A 67 4.28 13.89 2.39
N LYS A 68 3.66 15.00 2.79
CA LYS A 68 4.35 16.09 3.51
C LYS A 68 4.87 15.64 4.88
N THR A 69 4.22 14.67 5.50
CA THR A 69 4.55 14.21 6.86
C THR A 69 4.94 12.74 6.93
N THR A 70 4.49 11.93 5.96
CA THR A 70 4.62 10.47 6.01
C THR A 70 5.21 9.94 4.71
N LYS A 71 6.15 9.00 4.79
CA LYS A 71 6.74 8.36 3.60
C LYS A 71 5.71 7.50 2.87
N SER A 72 5.79 7.41 1.55
CA SER A 72 4.90 6.57 0.72
C SER A 72 4.87 5.11 1.16
N THR A 73 6.02 4.56 1.54
CA THR A 73 6.14 3.19 2.07
C THR A 73 5.38 3.02 3.39
N SER A 74 5.40 4.02 4.27
CA SER A 74 4.68 4.00 5.53
C SER A 74 3.17 4.11 5.32
N ILE A 75 2.74 4.91 4.35
CA ILE A 75 1.33 4.98 3.93
C ILE A 75 0.88 3.60 3.42
N ALA A 76 1.66 2.98 2.53
CA ALA A 76 1.35 1.65 1.99
C ALA A 76 1.27 0.56 3.09
N VAL A 77 2.18 0.59 4.08
CA VAL A 77 2.12 -0.34 5.23
C VAL A 77 0.84 -0.10 6.06
N ALA A 78 0.45 1.15 6.27
CA ALA A 78 -0.76 1.48 7.01
C ALA A 78 -2.03 1.05 6.27
N GLU A 79 -2.11 1.28 4.96
CA GLU A 79 -3.20 0.79 4.10
C GLU A 79 -3.30 -0.74 4.15
N LEU A 80 -2.17 -1.44 4.09
CA LEU A 80 -2.13 -2.90 4.20
C LEU A 80 -2.63 -3.37 5.56
N TYR A 81 -2.21 -2.73 6.64
CA TYR A 81 -2.63 -3.09 7.99
C TYR A 81 -4.13 -2.84 8.24
N LYS A 82 -4.67 -1.75 7.67
CA LYS A 82 -6.10 -1.44 7.72
C LYS A 82 -6.95 -2.39 6.88
N GLY A 83 -6.34 -3.04 5.88
CA GLY A 83 -7.04 -3.89 4.91
C GLY A 83 -7.55 -3.13 3.68
N ASP A 84 -7.13 -1.87 3.50
CA ASP A 84 -7.45 -1.04 2.33
C ASP A 84 -6.84 -1.64 1.06
N ILE A 85 -5.67 -2.29 1.20
CA ILE A 85 -5.07 -3.12 0.16
C ILE A 85 -4.98 -4.57 0.62
N LYS A 86 -5.18 -5.51 -0.32
CA LYS A 86 -5.04 -6.95 -0.08
C LYS A 86 -3.89 -7.48 -0.90
N ILE A 87 -3.18 -8.45 -0.34
CA ILE A 87 -2.06 -9.12 -1.01
C ILE A 87 -2.41 -10.59 -1.19
N LYS A 88 -2.08 -11.16 -2.34
CA LYS A 88 -2.13 -12.60 -2.58
C LYS A 88 -0.74 -13.09 -2.87
N GLU A 89 -0.43 -14.31 -2.45
CA GLU A 89 0.92 -14.88 -2.61
C GLU A 89 1.37 -14.92 -4.09
N LYS A 90 0.42 -15.12 -5.01
CA LYS A 90 0.66 -15.10 -6.47
C LYS A 90 1.06 -13.74 -7.04
N ASP A 91 0.83 -12.64 -6.32
CA ASP A 91 1.14 -11.28 -6.79
C ASP A 91 2.58 -10.84 -6.44
N VAL A 92 3.32 -11.72 -5.75
CA VAL A 92 4.63 -11.44 -5.18
C VAL A 92 5.75 -12.18 -5.93
N LEU A 93 5.45 -13.33 -6.53
CA LEU A 93 6.33 -14.13 -7.38
C LEU A 93 6.03 -13.87 -8.87
#